data_AF-A0A0R0IAL1-F1
#
_entry.id   AF-A0A0R0IAL1-F1
#
_cell.length_a   1.000
_cell.length_b   1.000
_cell.length_c   1.000
_cell.angle_alpha   90.00
_cell.angle_beta   90.00
_cell.angle_gamma   90.00
#
_symmetry.space_group_name_H-M   'P 1'
#
loop_
_entity.id
_entity.type
_entity.pdbx_description
1 polymer ?
#
loop_
_entity_poly.entity_id
_entity_poly.type
_entity_poly.pdbx_seq_one_letter_code
_entity_poly.pdbx_strand_id
1 'polypeptide(L)'
;MSRTMEWAARAEHLRGIPRKLVIAAVGGFAKTVSSFLNTADVHNGDTLLRLVRSRPHRVPLITVSNHMSTLDDPVMWGFKGFPIFDTNLARWVLAAEDICFRNALYSYIFRVGKCIPITRGGGIYQEHMNEALERLNDGEWVSLSAYFSRRKSVSRRCTYKAIEMGNC
;
A
#
# COMPACT_ATOMS: atom_id res chain seq x y z
N MET A 1 13.97 -14.87 -13.26
CA MET A 1 14.63 -13.57 -13.53
C MET A 1 14.92 -12.93 -12.18
N SER A 2 15.76 -11.90 -12.08
CA SER A 2 15.99 -11.25 -10.78
C SER A 2 14.87 -10.24 -10.52
N ARG A 3 14.24 -10.28 -9.34
CA ARG A 3 13.24 -9.28 -8.92
C ARG A 3 13.87 -7.89 -8.90
N THR A 4 13.24 -6.93 -9.57
CA THR A 4 13.76 -5.56 -9.70
C THR A 4 13.92 -4.90 -8.32
N MET A 5 15.17 -4.56 -7.96
CA MET A 5 15.54 -3.81 -6.75
C MET A 5 14.98 -4.37 -5.42
N GLU A 6 14.79 -5.68 -5.30
CA GLU A 6 14.24 -6.32 -4.09
C GLU A 6 15.07 -6.01 -2.83
N TRP A 7 16.39 -5.85 -2.97
CA TRP A 7 17.29 -5.47 -1.87
C TRP A 7 16.87 -4.14 -1.20
N ALA A 8 16.35 -3.18 -1.96
CA ALA A 8 15.90 -1.89 -1.45
C ALA A 8 14.59 -1.99 -0.63
N ALA A 9 13.84 -3.08 -0.85
CA ALA A 9 12.58 -3.37 -0.15
C ALA A 9 12.81 -4.11 1.19
N ARG A 10 14.05 -4.43 1.57
CA ARG A 10 14.35 -5.06 2.88
C ARG A 10 14.23 -4.04 4.02
N ALA A 11 13.72 -4.48 5.16
CA ALA A 11 13.56 -3.61 6.34
C ALA A 11 14.91 -3.09 6.87
N GLU A 12 15.96 -3.90 6.75
CA GLU A 12 17.32 -3.59 7.21
C GLU A 12 18.13 -2.74 6.22
N HIS A 13 17.58 -2.48 5.02
CA HIS A 13 18.28 -1.72 3.99
C HIS A 13 18.67 -0.34 4.50
N LEU A 14 19.99 -0.05 4.53
CA LEU A 14 20.57 1.16 5.13
C LEU A 14 20.01 1.46 6.54
N ARG A 15 19.89 0.43 7.39
CA ARG A 15 19.33 0.50 8.75
C ARG A 15 17.88 0.99 8.81
N GLY A 16 17.13 0.87 7.71
CA GLY A 16 15.74 1.32 7.59
C GLY A 16 15.55 2.84 7.54
N ILE A 17 16.64 3.63 7.47
CA ILE A 17 16.57 5.10 7.40
C ILE A 17 15.83 5.58 6.13
N PRO A 18 16.13 5.08 4.91
CA PRO A 18 15.44 5.52 3.71
C PRO A 18 13.93 5.26 3.78
N ARG A 19 13.55 4.10 4.33
CA ARG A 19 12.13 3.72 4.51
C ARG A 19 11.40 4.69 5.41
N LYS A 20 11.99 5.01 6.57
CA LYS A 20 11.43 5.98 7.52
C LYS A 20 11.25 7.35 6.87
N LEU A 21 12.24 7.82 6.12
CA LEU A 21 12.18 9.12 5.44
C LEU A 21 11.08 9.15 4.37
N VAL A 22 11.02 8.14 3.49
CA VAL A 22 10.01 8.08 2.42
C VAL A 22 8.61 7.98 3.01
N ILE A 23 8.38 7.06 3.95
CA ILE A 23 7.06 6.88 4.58
C ILE A 23 6.67 8.13 5.36
N ALA A 24 7.60 8.77 6.07
CA ALA A 24 7.29 10.00 6.79
C ALA A 24 6.98 11.17 5.85
N ALA A 25 7.72 11.33 4.76
CA ALA A 25 7.46 12.39 3.78
C ALA A 25 6.09 12.19 3.11
N VAL A 26 5.81 10.97 2.64
CA VAL A 26 4.53 10.62 2.01
C VAL A 26 3.38 10.71 3.00
N GLY A 27 3.58 10.24 4.23
CA GLY A 27 2.59 10.30 5.30
C GLY A 27 2.28 11.72 5.76
N GLY A 28 3.29 12.58 5.84
CA GLY A 28 3.15 14.01 6.11
C GLY A 28 2.33 14.69 5.02
N PHE A 29 2.68 14.47 3.75
CA PHE A 29 1.93 14.99 2.61
C PHE A 29 0.46 14.54 2.65
N ALA A 30 0.23 13.23 2.79
CA ALA A 30 -1.10 12.65 2.87
C ALA A 30 -1.95 13.26 4.00
N LYS A 31 -1.37 13.42 5.19
CA LYS A 31 -2.05 14.01 6.34
C LYS A 31 -2.39 15.48 6.10
N THR A 32 -1.48 16.24 5.50
CA THR A 32 -1.72 17.63 5.14
C THR A 32 -2.88 17.75 4.15
N VAL A 33 -2.87 16.95 3.09
CA VAL A 33 -3.94 16.96 2.08
C VAL A 33 -5.26 16.50 2.68
N SER A 34 -5.29 15.38 3.40
CA SER A 34 -6.53 14.81 3.93
C SER A 34 -7.11 15.58 5.11
N SER A 35 -6.30 16.31 5.88
CA SER A 35 -6.77 17.03 7.08
C SER A 35 -7.04 18.52 6.82
N PHE A 36 -6.33 19.14 5.88
CA PHE A 36 -6.44 20.59 5.66
C PHE A 36 -7.01 20.97 4.28
N LEU A 37 -6.77 20.16 3.25
CA LEU A 37 -7.13 20.49 1.86
C LEU A 37 -8.33 19.71 1.35
N ASN A 38 -8.84 18.76 2.13
CA ASN A 38 -9.96 17.92 1.75
C ASN A 38 -10.83 17.55 2.95
N THR A 39 -12.13 17.37 2.70
CA THR A 39 -13.07 16.82 3.69
C THR A 39 -13.21 15.33 3.42
N ALA A 40 -12.57 14.50 4.26
CA ALA A 40 -12.68 13.05 4.18
C ALA A 40 -13.72 12.53 5.19
N ASP A 41 -14.69 11.76 4.71
CA ASP A 41 -15.60 11.00 5.56
C ASP A 41 -15.14 9.53 5.59
N VAL A 42 -14.88 9.01 6.79
CA VAL A 42 -14.30 7.67 7.00
C VAL A 42 -15.29 6.83 7.77
N HIS A 43 -15.84 5.82 7.10
CA HIS A 43 -16.68 4.83 7.75
C HIS A 43 -15.83 3.67 8.28
N ASN A 44 -16.13 3.22 9.50
CA ASN A 44 -15.50 2.07 10.16
C ASN A 44 -13.96 2.17 10.31
N GLY A 45 -13.41 3.39 10.39
CA GLY A 45 -11.97 3.61 10.58
C GLY A 45 -11.41 2.93 11.83
N ASP A 46 -12.18 2.86 12.92
CA ASP A 46 -11.78 2.19 14.16
C ASP A 46 -11.63 0.67 13.99
N THR A 47 -12.49 0.04 13.18
CA THR A 47 -12.37 -1.39 12.88
C THR A 47 -11.09 -1.66 12.11
N LEU A 48 -10.78 -0.82 11.11
CA LEU A 48 -9.55 -0.92 10.35
C LEU A 48 -8.31 -0.70 11.23
N LEU A 49 -8.35 0.31 12.12
CA LEU A 49 -7.27 0.58 13.05
C LEU A 49 -7.03 -0.58 14.01
N ARG A 50 -8.11 -1.21 14.50
CA ARG A 50 -8.05 -2.42 15.33
C ARG A 50 -7.42 -3.59 14.57
N LEU A 51 -7.84 -3.82 13.31
CA LEU A 51 -7.28 -4.88 12.47
C LEU A 51 -5.80 -4.66 12.14
N VAL A 52 -5.36 -3.41 12.01
CA VAL A 52 -3.95 -3.10 11.74
C VAL A 52 -3.08 -3.21 12.99
N ARG A 53 -3.59 -2.77 14.16
CA ARG A 53 -2.80 -2.73 15.42
C ARG A 53 -2.87 -3.99 16.26
N SER A 54 -4.02 -4.66 16.29
CA SER A 54 -4.32 -5.74 17.26
C SER A 54 -4.29 -7.13 16.64
N ARG A 55 -3.76 -7.23 15.42
CA ARG A 55 -3.69 -8.48 14.67
C ARG A 55 -2.75 -9.47 15.35
N PRO A 56 -3.11 -10.77 15.45
CA PRO A 56 -2.20 -11.79 15.93
C PRO A 56 -0.94 -11.87 15.06
N HIS A 57 0.18 -12.28 15.67
CA HIS A 57 1.41 -12.50 14.93
C HIS A 57 1.18 -13.57 13.85
N ARG A 58 1.67 -13.33 12.63
CA ARG A 58 1.54 -14.20 11.44
C ARG A 58 0.17 -14.26 10.75
N VAL A 59 -0.82 -13.48 11.19
CA VAL A 59 -2.09 -13.36 10.45
C VAL A 59 -1.93 -12.29 9.36
N PRO A 60 -2.09 -12.60 8.06
CA PRO A 60 -2.02 -11.59 7.02
C PRO A 60 -3.27 -10.70 6.98
N LEU A 61 -3.08 -9.47 6.51
CA LEU A 61 -4.18 -8.56 6.20
C LEU A 61 -4.14 -8.27 4.71
N ILE A 62 -5.25 -8.48 4.03
CA ILE A 62 -5.44 -8.04 2.65
C ILE A 62 -6.46 -6.92 2.67
N THR A 63 -6.17 -5.87 1.93
CA THR A 63 -7.18 -4.85 1.70
C THR A 63 -7.36 -4.57 0.23
N VAL A 64 -8.60 -4.33 -0.17
CA VAL A 64 -8.97 -4.10 -1.57
C VAL A 64 -9.65 -2.75 -1.70
N SER A 65 -9.14 -1.93 -2.62
CA SER A 65 -9.64 -0.60 -2.98
C SER A 65 -10.07 -0.52 -4.44
N ASN A 66 -11.00 0.38 -4.74
CA ASN A 66 -11.06 0.97 -6.08
C ASN A 66 -9.91 1.96 -6.28
N HIS A 67 -9.31 1.96 -7.47
CA HIS A 67 -8.23 2.88 -7.82
C HIS A 67 -8.70 3.93 -8.83
N MET A 68 -8.73 5.20 -8.43
CA MET A 68 -9.08 6.33 -9.29
C MET A 68 -7.84 7.16 -9.67
N SER A 69 -6.86 7.27 -8.77
CA SER A 69 -5.62 8.00 -8.97
C SER A 69 -4.46 7.43 -8.15
N THR A 70 -3.21 7.67 -8.58
CA THR A 70 -1.99 7.28 -7.83
C THR A 70 -1.87 8.02 -6.48
N LEU A 71 -2.55 9.15 -6.30
CA LEU A 71 -2.59 9.89 -5.05
C LEU A 71 -3.56 9.29 -4.02
N ASP A 72 -4.44 8.38 -4.44
CA ASP A 72 -5.38 7.71 -3.54
C ASP A 72 -4.61 6.89 -2.48
N ASP A 73 -3.51 6.25 -2.88
CA ASP A 73 -2.72 5.40 -1.99
C ASP A 73 -2.08 6.16 -0.82
N PRO A 74 -1.45 7.33 -0.97
CA PRO A 74 -0.97 8.08 0.18
C PRO A 74 -2.11 8.81 0.90
N VAL A 75 -2.93 9.59 0.18
CA VAL A 75 -3.86 10.56 0.78
C VAL A 75 -4.96 9.88 1.60
N MET A 76 -5.45 8.73 1.15
CA MET A 76 -6.55 8.01 1.82
C MET A 76 -6.24 7.63 3.27
N TRP A 77 -4.97 7.44 3.61
CA TRP A 77 -4.53 6.99 4.94
C TRP A 77 -4.17 8.14 5.86
N GLY A 78 -4.26 9.38 5.36
CA GLY A 78 -3.97 10.60 6.11
C GLY A 78 -5.08 11.01 7.08
N PHE A 79 -6.11 10.17 7.27
CA PHE A 79 -7.23 10.49 8.15
C PHE A 79 -6.81 10.55 9.63
N LYS A 80 -7.58 11.32 10.42
CA LYS A 80 -7.27 11.59 11.83
C LYS A 80 -7.23 10.28 12.63
N GLY A 81 -6.14 10.07 13.36
CA GLY A 81 -5.95 8.90 14.24
C GLY A 81 -5.19 7.72 13.61
N PHE A 82 -5.00 7.70 12.29
CA PHE A 82 -4.21 6.65 11.64
C PHE A 82 -2.70 6.87 11.85
N PRO A 83 -1.92 5.84 12.24
CA PRO A 83 -0.48 5.93 12.48
C PRO A 83 0.31 5.92 11.16
N ILE A 84 0.10 6.92 10.31
CA ILE A 84 0.69 6.98 8.95
C ILE A 84 2.23 7.07 8.94
N PHE A 85 2.84 7.45 10.06
CA PHE A 85 4.30 7.55 10.21
C PHE A 85 4.96 6.23 10.68
N ASP A 86 4.17 5.24 11.07
CA ASP A 86 4.70 3.96 11.54
C ASP A 86 5.08 3.07 10.36
N THR A 87 6.39 2.81 10.20
CA THR A 87 6.92 2.00 9.11
C THR A 87 6.61 0.51 9.23
N ASN A 88 6.28 0.03 10.43
CA ASN A 88 5.89 -1.36 10.65
C ASN A 88 4.44 -1.57 10.24
N LEU A 89 3.58 -0.59 10.53
CA LEU A 89 2.18 -0.59 10.11
C LEU A 89 2.01 -0.15 8.66
N ALA A 90 3.07 0.32 8.00
CA ALA A 90 3.05 0.62 6.58
C ALA A 90 2.81 -0.66 5.78
N ARG A 91 1.81 -0.61 4.91
CA ARG A 91 1.40 -1.71 4.03
C ARG A 91 2.30 -1.86 2.81
N TRP A 92 2.24 -3.04 2.20
CA TRP A 92 2.72 -3.27 0.85
C TRP A 92 1.66 -2.93 -0.18
N VAL A 93 2.05 -2.26 -1.27
CA VAL A 93 1.12 -1.86 -2.33
C VAL A 93 1.56 -2.44 -3.66
N LEU A 94 0.64 -3.08 -4.37
CA LEU A 94 0.89 -3.48 -5.75
C LEU A 94 0.77 -2.26 -6.67
N ALA A 95 1.88 -1.88 -7.30
CA ALA A 95 1.97 -0.69 -8.13
C ALA A 95 2.31 -1.07 -9.58
N ALA A 96 1.70 -0.36 -10.53
CA ALA A 96 1.90 -0.64 -11.95
C ALA A 96 3.34 -0.32 -12.37
N GLU A 97 4.04 -1.33 -12.90
CA GLU A 97 5.45 -1.25 -13.29
C GLU A 97 5.69 -0.17 -14.35
N ASP A 98 4.82 -0.12 -15.35
CA ASP A 98 4.86 0.81 -16.48
C ASP A 98 4.64 2.29 -16.11
N ILE A 99 4.23 2.58 -14.86
CA ILE A 99 3.99 3.94 -14.36
C ILE A 99 4.97 4.29 -13.25
N CYS A 100 5.07 3.45 -12.22
CA CYS A 100 5.84 3.75 -11.01
C CYS A 100 7.33 3.38 -11.15
N PHE A 101 7.68 2.46 -12.06
CA PHE A 101 9.02 1.89 -12.17
C PHE A 101 9.73 2.27 -13.49
N ARG A 102 9.35 3.42 -14.08
CA ARG A 102 9.94 3.89 -15.35
C ARG A 102 11.43 4.23 -15.27
N ASN A 103 11.89 4.72 -14.11
CA ASN A 103 13.28 5.16 -13.91
C ASN A 103 13.88 4.46 -12.70
N ALA A 104 15.20 4.28 -12.68
CA ALA A 104 15.93 3.66 -11.56
C ALA A 104 15.69 4.40 -10.23
N LEU A 105 15.65 5.74 -10.24
CA LEU A 105 15.38 6.55 -9.06
C LEU A 105 13.96 6.34 -8.52
N TYR A 106 12.96 6.39 -9.39
CA TYR A 106 11.57 6.14 -8.99
C TYR A 106 11.40 4.71 -8.48
N SER A 107 11.96 3.73 -9.19
CA SER A 107 11.96 2.33 -8.77
C SER A 107 12.53 2.14 -7.37
N TYR A 108 13.63 2.81 -7.06
CA TYR A 108 14.23 2.79 -5.73
C TYR A 108 13.30 3.39 -4.66
N ILE A 109 12.76 4.58 -4.89
CA ILE A 109 11.85 5.26 -3.94
C ILE A 109 10.59 4.42 -3.69
N PHE A 110 9.96 3.90 -4.74
CA PHE A 110 8.77 3.06 -4.64
C PHE A 110 9.07 1.73 -3.93
N ARG A 111 10.21 1.07 -4.23
CA ARG A 111 10.62 -0.14 -3.48
C ARG A 111 10.82 0.14 -2.00
N VAL A 112 11.50 1.24 -1.66
CA VAL A 112 11.72 1.66 -0.26
C VAL A 112 10.40 1.96 0.44
N GLY A 113 9.42 2.50 -0.28
CA GLY A 113 8.05 2.76 0.16
C GLY A 113 7.14 1.54 0.25
N LYS A 114 7.68 0.31 0.19
CA LYS A 114 6.94 -0.97 0.19
C LYS A 114 6.01 -1.17 -1.03
N CYS A 115 6.41 -0.69 -2.20
CA CYS A 115 5.68 -1.01 -3.44
C CYS A 115 6.26 -2.25 -4.14
N ILE A 116 5.37 -3.12 -4.61
CA ILE A 116 5.70 -4.29 -5.41
C ILE A 116 5.26 -4.00 -6.86
N PRO A 117 6.17 -4.04 -7.85
CA PRO A 117 5.83 -3.79 -9.24
C PRO A 117 4.95 -4.91 -9.80
N ILE A 118 3.91 -4.57 -10.55
CA ILE A 118 3.06 -5.53 -11.26
C ILE A 118 2.97 -5.13 -12.73
N THR A 119 3.14 -6.10 -13.62
CA THR A 119 3.02 -5.90 -15.06
C THR A 119 1.54 -5.99 -15.46
N ARG A 120 1.03 -4.91 -16.06
CA ARG A 120 -0.35 -4.89 -16.58
C ARG A 120 -0.51 -5.84 -17.75
N GLY A 121 -1.57 -6.64 -17.75
CA GLY A 121 -1.82 -7.65 -18.79
C GLY A 121 -0.99 -8.92 -18.67
N GLY A 122 -0.08 -9.02 -17.68
CA GLY A 122 0.73 -10.22 -17.43
C GLY A 122 -0.02 -11.37 -16.72
N GLY A 123 -1.34 -11.24 -16.52
CA GLY A 123 -2.15 -12.24 -15.80
C GLY A 123 -1.89 -12.27 -14.29
N ILE A 124 -2.40 -13.30 -13.60
CA ILE A 124 -2.22 -13.48 -12.15
C ILE A 124 -0.92 -14.21 -11.79
N TYR A 125 -0.33 -14.92 -12.74
CA TYR A 125 0.87 -15.73 -12.55
C TYR A 125 2.12 -14.91 -12.90
N GLN A 126 2.49 -13.99 -12.01
CA GLN A 126 3.68 -13.14 -12.16
C GLN A 126 4.64 -13.35 -10.99
N GLU A 127 5.93 -13.19 -11.22
CA GLU A 127 6.96 -13.35 -10.18
C GLU A 127 6.72 -12.40 -8.99
N HIS A 128 6.26 -11.19 -9.27
CA HIS A 128 5.92 -10.20 -8.25
C HIS A 128 4.63 -10.51 -7.47
N MET A 129 3.73 -11.31 -8.03
CA MET A 129 2.60 -11.85 -7.26
C MET A 129 3.07 -12.88 -6.25
N ASN A 130 4.09 -13.68 -6.58
CA ASN A 130 4.73 -14.58 -5.61
C ASN A 130 5.41 -13.79 -4.49
N GLU A 131 6.07 -12.67 -4.80
CA GLU A 131 6.62 -11.76 -3.79
C GLU A 131 5.51 -11.25 -2.84
N ALA A 132 4.34 -10.89 -3.36
CA ALA A 132 3.21 -10.48 -2.54
C ALA A 132 2.66 -11.61 -1.65
N LEU A 133 2.61 -12.85 -2.17
CA LEU A 133 2.24 -14.03 -1.40
C LEU A 133 3.24 -14.33 -0.27
N GLU A 134 4.54 -14.20 -0.53
CA GLU A 134 5.58 -14.34 0.49
C GLU A 134 5.36 -13.32 1.63
N ARG A 135 5.07 -12.06 1.31
CA ARG A 135 4.73 -11.04 2.33
C ARG A 135 3.49 -11.43 3.13
N LEU A 136 2.46 -11.96 2.48
CA LEU A 136 1.27 -12.44 3.19
C LEU A 136 1.60 -13.62 4.12
N ASN A 137 2.43 -14.56 3.68
CA ASN A 137 2.87 -15.68 4.51
C ASN A 137 3.72 -15.25 5.72
N ASP A 138 4.46 -14.15 5.59
CA ASP A 138 5.15 -13.49 6.72
C ASP A 138 4.18 -12.79 7.69
N GLY A 139 2.88 -12.78 7.37
CA GLY A 139 1.85 -12.08 8.11
C GLY A 139 1.90 -10.57 7.89
N GLU A 140 2.47 -10.06 6.80
CA GLU A 140 2.45 -8.62 6.51
C GLU A 140 1.04 -8.16 6.07
N TRP A 141 0.91 -6.86 5.85
CA TRP A 141 -0.31 -6.26 5.31
C TRP A 141 -0.07 -5.86 3.85
N VAL A 142 -0.88 -6.40 2.93
CA VAL A 142 -0.83 -6.09 1.49
C VAL A 142 -2.14 -5.42 1.05
N SER A 143 -2.02 -4.40 0.21
CA SER A 143 -3.14 -3.70 -0.39
C SER A 143 -3.16 -3.80 -1.90
N LEU A 144 -4.35 -4.11 -2.39
CA LEU A 144 -4.68 -4.32 -3.78
C LEU A 144 -5.62 -3.21 -4.23
N SER A 145 -5.11 -2.29 -5.04
CA SER A 145 -5.92 -1.22 -5.64
C SER A 145 -6.31 -1.65 -7.05
N ALA A 146 -7.56 -2.10 -7.22
CA ALA A 146 -8.07 -2.56 -8.51
C ALA A 146 -8.59 -1.36 -9.32
N TYR A 147 -8.03 -1.19 -10.53
CA TYR A 147 -8.58 -0.24 -11.49
C TYR A 147 -9.85 -0.81 -12.09
N PHE A 148 -11.01 -0.40 -11.56
CA PHE A 148 -12.30 -0.76 -12.12
C PHE A 148 -12.65 0.25 -13.21
N SER A 149 -12.42 -0.10 -14.48
CA SER A 149 -12.91 0.68 -15.61
C SER A 149 -14.44 0.59 -15.65
N ARG A 150 -15.13 1.48 -14.94
CA ARG A 150 -16.58 1.68 -15.10
C ARG A 150 -16.84 2.99 -15.83
N ARG A 151 -17.77 2.91 -16.78
CA ARG A 151 -18.34 4.03 -17.56
C ARG A 151 -18.59 5.24 -16.65
N LYS A 152 -18.25 6.43 -17.15
CA LYS A 152 -18.49 7.74 -16.54
C LYS A 152 -19.91 7.86 -15.96
N SER A 153 -20.09 7.56 -14.69
CA SER A 153 -21.16 8.05 -13.81
C SER A 153 -21.04 7.28 -12.48
N VAL A 154 -21.43 7.91 -11.38
CA VAL A 154 -21.56 7.37 -10.02
C VAL A 154 -20.34 7.57 -9.10
N SER A 155 -20.43 8.66 -8.32
CA SER A 155 -19.81 8.91 -7.00
C SER A 155 -18.28 8.78 -6.86
N ARG A 156 -17.63 9.89 -6.47
CA ARG A 156 -16.20 9.97 -6.07
C ARG A 156 -15.93 9.32 -4.71
N ARG A 157 -16.51 8.14 -4.45
CA ARG A 157 -16.34 7.42 -3.18
C ARG A 157 -15.23 6.39 -3.32
N CYS A 158 -14.14 6.59 -2.58
CA CYS A 158 -13.19 5.51 -2.34
C CYS A 158 -13.83 4.49 -1.40
N THR A 159 -13.86 3.23 -1.78
CA THR A 159 -14.42 2.14 -0.97
C THR A 159 -13.33 1.13 -0.67
N TYR A 160 -13.30 0.70 0.59
CA TYR A 160 -12.28 -0.20 1.10
C TYR A 160 -12.92 -1.40 1.76
N LYS A 161 -12.42 -2.59 1.44
CA LYS A 161 -12.77 -3.81 2.16
C LYS A 161 -11.50 -4.44 2.72
N ALA A 162 -11.42 -4.50 4.03
CA ALA A 162 -10.39 -5.26 4.73
C ALA A 162 -10.84 -6.71 4.85
N ILE A 163 -9.97 -7.63 4.47
CA ILE A 163 -10.16 -9.07 4.57
C ILE A 163 -9.01 -9.58 5.43
N GLU A 164 -9.35 -10.01 6.65
CA GLU A 164 -8.43 -10.75 7.51
C GLU A 164 -8.42 -12.20 7.01
N MET A 165 -7.25 -12.72 6.66
CA MET A 165 -7.14 -14.12 6.27
C MET A 165 -6.94 -14.94 7.54
N GLY A 166 -7.94 -15.74 7.90
CA GLY A 166 -7.80 -16.72 8.98
C GLY A 166 -6.65 -17.69 8.68
N ASN A 167 -6.06 -18.26 9.74
CA ASN A 167 -5.09 -19.34 9.57
C ASN A 167 -5.78 -20.51 8.84
N CYS A 168 -5.26 -20.90 7.68
CA CYS A 168 -5.55 -22.21 7.08
C CYS A 168 -4.87 -23.32 7.87
#